data_AF-M0G6L7-F1
#
_entry.id   AF-M0G6L7-F1
#
_cell.length_a   1.000
_cell.length_b   1.000
_cell.length_c   1.000
_cell.angle_alpha   90.00
_cell.angle_beta   90.00
_cell.angle_gamma   90.00
#
_symmetry.space_group_name_H-M   'P 1'
#
loop_
_entity.id
_entity.type
_entity.pdbx_description
1 polymer ?
#
loop_
_entity_poly.entity_id
_entity_poly.type
_entity_poly.pdbx_seq_one_letter_code
_entity_poly.pdbx_strand_id
1 'polypeptide(L)'
;MTVANANLSDGGYIAILDENGSVVGATDYLDSGPQENVTVPLLEPLSENESVNLTAQAHLDTNDNQTLDFLTSNGTEDGPYTVNGTPVTDDAVVTVGEEPTTEEPTTTDEPETTTTDEPETTTADDETTTTDEPETTTTDNETTTTDEPETTTTDDETTTADDETTTTDDDTETAPPTETPVHNETES
;
A
#
# COMPACT_ATOMS: atom_id res chain seq x y z
N MET A 1 5.34 9.00 -14.38
CA MET A 1 5.71 9.81 -13.20
C MET A 1 6.61 8.97 -12.30
N THR A 2 7.41 9.57 -11.41
CA THR A 2 8.22 8.83 -10.44
C THR A 2 8.00 9.35 -9.04
N VAL A 3 7.81 8.43 -8.08
CA VAL A 3 7.78 8.73 -6.65
C VAL A 3 9.16 8.40 -6.08
N ALA A 4 9.80 9.38 -5.42
CA ALA A 4 11.18 9.24 -4.97
C ALA A 4 11.35 8.13 -3.93
N ASN A 5 10.46 8.09 -2.94
CA ASN A 5 10.43 7.05 -1.92
C ASN A 5 9.01 6.82 -1.40
N ALA A 6 8.74 5.60 -0.95
CA ALA A 6 7.57 5.24 -0.16
C ALA A 6 7.97 4.10 0.79
N ASN A 7 7.25 3.93 1.89
CA ASN A 7 7.45 2.80 2.79
C ASN A 7 6.09 2.16 3.09
N LEU A 8 5.91 0.93 2.61
CA LEU A 8 4.64 0.19 2.70
C LEU A 8 4.78 -0.87 3.79
N SER A 9 3.98 -0.83 4.86
CA SER A 9 4.17 -1.80 5.94
C SER A 9 3.84 -3.23 5.51
N ASP A 10 2.82 -3.39 4.66
CA ASP A 10 2.25 -4.69 4.28
C ASP A 10 2.09 -4.82 2.75
N GLY A 11 2.84 -4.02 1.98
CA GLY A 11 2.77 -3.99 0.52
C GLY A 11 1.52 -3.29 -0.03
N GLY A 12 1.34 -3.28 -1.35
CA GLY A 12 0.18 -2.67 -2.00
C GLY A 12 0.59 -1.76 -3.16
N TYR A 13 0.04 -0.55 -3.23
CA TYR A 13 0.10 0.29 -4.43
C TYR A 13 0.37 1.74 -4.10
N ILE A 14 0.84 2.48 -5.11
CA ILE A 14 0.84 3.94 -5.11
C ILE A 14 -0.09 4.41 -6.22
N ALA A 15 -1.16 5.10 -5.84
CA ALA A 15 -2.09 5.76 -6.76
C ALA A 15 -1.74 7.24 -6.90
N ILE A 16 -1.91 7.79 -8.10
CA ILE A 16 -1.79 9.22 -8.37
C ILE A 16 -3.19 9.76 -8.60
N LEU A 17 -3.55 10.79 -7.85
CA LEU A 17 -4.83 11.48 -7.92
C LEU A 17 -4.65 12.86 -8.55
N ASP A 18 -5.64 13.31 -9.31
CA ASP A 18 -5.72 14.68 -9.82
C ASP A 18 -6.24 15.66 -8.74
N GLU A 19 -6.38 16.94 -9.10
CA GLU A 19 -6.92 17.99 -8.22
C GLU A 19 -8.35 17.73 -7.73
N ASN A 20 -9.09 16.85 -8.41
CA ASN A 20 -10.46 16.46 -8.06
C ASN A 20 -10.50 15.19 -7.19
N GLY A 21 -9.34 14.59 -6.91
CA GLY A 21 -9.21 13.32 -6.19
C GLY A 21 -9.50 12.09 -7.07
N SER A 22 -9.54 12.24 -8.39
CA SER A 22 -9.73 11.14 -9.33
C SER A 22 -8.41 10.42 -9.58
N VAL A 23 -8.41 9.09 -9.53
CA VAL A 23 -7.21 8.29 -9.81
C VAL A 23 -6.86 8.37 -11.29
N VAL A 24 -5.67 8.90 -11.60
CA VAL A 24 -5.13 9.09 -12.96
C VAL A 24 -3.92 8.18 -13.26
N GLY A 25 -3.48 7.39 -12.29
CA GLY A 25 -2.39 6.42 -12.45
C GLY A 25 -2.24 5.56 -11.20
N ALA A 26 -1.67 4.37 -11.36
CA ALA A 26 -1.36 3.48 -10.25
C ALA A 26 -0.20 2.56 -10.62
N THR A 27 0.57 2.15 -9.62
CA THR A 27 1.61 1.12 -9.80
C THR A 27 0.99 -0.27 -9.92
N ASP A 28 1.79 -1.22 -10.39
CA ASP A 28 1.57 -2.63 -10.04
C ASP A 28 1.79 -2.84 -8.53
N TYR A 29 1.52 -4.05 -8.04
CA TYR A 29 1.77 -4.42 -6.66
C TYR A 29 3.25 -4.22 -6.29
N LEU A 30 3.47 -3.59 -5.14
CA LEU A 30 4.76 -3.36 -4.52
C LEU A 30 4.82 -4.15 -3.21
N ASP A 31 5.93 -4.87 -3.01
CA ASP A 31 6.17 -5.61 -1.78
C ASP A 31 6.23 -4.67 -0.55
N SER A 32 6.11 -5.27 0.63
CA SER A 32 6.32 -4.55 1.89
C SER A 32 7.76 -4.07 2.05
N GLY A 33 7.91 -2.95 2.75
CA GLY A 33 9.16 -2.28 3.02
C GLY A 33 9.38 -1.00 2.20
N PRO A 34 10.63 -0.52 2.15
CA PRO A 34 10.99 0.71 1.44
C PRO A 34 10.98 0.47 -0.07
N GLN A 35 10.37 1.42 -0.78
CA GLN A 35 10.28 1.51 -2.24
C GLN A 35 10.97 2.79 -2.69
N GLU A 36 11.82 2.73 -3.70
CA GLU A 36 12.61 3.87 -4.21
C GLU A 36 12.41 4.06 -5.71
N ASN A 37 12.37 5.32 -6.15
CA ASN A 37 12.26 5.70 -7.57
C ASN A 37 11.14 4.95 -8.32
N VAL A 38 10.00 4.80 -7.65
CA VAL A 38 8.87 4.01 -8.15
C VAL A 38 8.26 4.72 -9.36
N THR A 39 8.28 4.04 -10.51
CA THR A 39 7.65 4.57 -11.72
C THR A 39 6.17 4.27 -11.67
N VAL A 40 5.35 5.33 -11.70
CA VAL A 40 3.89 5.22 -11.76
C VAL A 40 3.42 5.51 -13.19
N PRO A 41 2.82 4.52 -13.88
CA PRO A 41 2.19 4.74 -15.18
C PRO A 41 0.92 5.59 -15.00
N LEU A 42 0.74 6.55 -15.90
CA LEU A 42 -0.48 7.35 -15.96
C LEU A 42 -1.42 6.73 -16.98
N LEU A 43 -2.72 6.75 -16.68
CA LEU A 43 -3.79 6.28 -17.55
C LEU A 43 -3.91 7.17 -18.80
N GLU A 44 -3.70 8.47 -18.61
CA GLU A 44 -3.69 9.47 -19.67
C GLU A 44 -2.42 10.31 -19.59
N PRO A 45 -1.84 10.71 -20.74
CA PRO A 45 -0.69 11.61 -20.75
C PRO A 45 -1.09 13.00 -20.25
N LEU A 46 -0.20 13.63 -19.49
CA LEU A 46 -0.38 15.02 -19.06
C LEU A 46 -0.18 15.98 -20.24
N SER A 47 -0.88 17.11 -20.21
CA SER A 47 -0.72 18.19 -21.17
C SER A 47 0.68 18.80 -21.12
N GLU A 48 1.27 19.08 -22.29
CA GLU A 48 2.55 19.79 -22.39
C GLU A 48 2.42 21.27 -21.99
N ASN A 49 3.40 21.79 -21.24
CA ASN A 49 3.48 23.18 -20.77
C ASN A 49 2.32 23.62 -19.86
N GLU A 50 1.61 22.68 -19.26
CA GLU A 50 0.60 22.92 -18.24
C GLU A 50 1.10 22.35 -16.91
N SER A 51 0.98 23.15 -15.85
CA SER A 51 1.29 22.71 -14.50
C SER A 51 0.05 22.09 -13.86
N VAL A 52 0.14 20.82 -13.48
CA VAL A 52 -0.95 20.08 -12.82
C VAL A 52 -0.57 19.76 -11.38
N ASN A 53 -1.53 19.87 -10.47
CA ASN A 53 -1.37 19.37 -9.10
C ASN A 53 -1.75 17.89 -9.09
N LEU A 54 -0.85 17.06 -8.59
CA LEU A 54 -1.05 15.62 -8.44
C LEU A 54 -0.75 15.23 -6.99
N THR A 55 -1.53 14.30 -6.48
CA THR A 55 -1.35 13.74 -5.13
C THR A 55 -1.01 12.26 -5.26
N ALA A 56 0.16 11.86 -4.79
CA ALA A 56 0.47 10.45 -4.58
C ALA A 56 -0.18 9.98 -3.29
N GLN A 57 -0.87 8.83 -3.33
CA GLN A 57 -1.50 8.20 -2.16
C GLN A 57 -1.12 6.72 -2.13
N ALA A 58 -0.67 6.24 -0.98
CA ALA A 58 -0.38 4.82 -0.80
C ALA A 58 -1.66 4.04 -0.46
N HIS A 59 -1.85 2.87 -1.06
CA HIS A 59 -2.98 1.97 -0.84
C HIS A 59 -2.48 0.59 -0.38
N LEU A 60 -3.19 -0.02 0.56
CA LEU A 60 -2.90 -1.34 1.12
C LEU A 60 -3.63 -2.42 0.32
N ASP A 61 -3.00 -3.52 -0.05
CA ASP A 61 -3.73 -4.71 -0.52
C ASP A 61 -4.44 -5.37 0.68
N THR A 62 -5.76 -5.29 0.74
CA THR A 62 -6.55 -5.72 1.91
C THR A 62 -7.11 -7.14 1.78
N ASN A 63 -7.07 -7.70 0.57
CA ASN A 63 -7.66 -9.00 0.25
C ASN A 63 -6.64 -10.00 -0.32
N ASP A 64 -5.35 -9.64 -0.30
CA ASP A 64 -4.19 -10.46 -0.72
C ASP A 64 -4.28 -10.96 -2.17
N ASN A 65 -5.00 -10.23 -3.03
CA ASN A 65 -5.22 -10.65 -4.42
C ASN A 65 -4.25 -9.98 -5.41
N GLN A 66 -3.38 -9.06 -4.94
CA GLN A 66 -2.41 -8.33 -5.73
C GLN A 66 -3.00 -7.60 -6.95
N THR A 67 -4.27 -7.21 -6.82
CA THR A 67 -4.98 -6.30 -7.72
C THR A 67 -5.45 -5.07 -6.94
N LEU A 68 -5.36 -3.87 -7.53
CA LEU A 68 -5.91 -2.66 -6.89
C LEU A 68 -7.42 -2.57 -7.13
N ASP A 69 -8.21 -2.88 -6.11
CA ASP A 69 -9.68 -2.93 -6.13
C ASP A 69 -10.35 -1.66 -5.58
N PHE A 70 -9.58 -0.61 -5.28
CA PHE A 70 -10.11 0.62 -4.69
C PHE A 70 -11.29 1.22 -5.50
N LEU A 71 -11.18 1.26 -6.82
CA LEU A 71 -12.25 1.82 -7.67
C LEU A 71 -13.40 0.84 -7.89
N THR A 72 -13.11 -0.45 -8.08
CA THR A 72 -14.11 -1.49 -8.35
C THR A 72 -14.98 -1.78 -7.14
N SER A 73 -14.40 -1.68 -5.95
CA SER A 73 -15.07 -1.87 -4.66
C SER A 73 -15.76 -0.60 -4.12
N ASN A 74 -15.59 0.56 -4.76
CA ASN A 74 -15.98 1.88 -4.23
C ASN A 74 -15.28 2.23 -2.90
N GLY A 75 -14.01 1.86 -2.79
CA GLY A 75 -13.12 2.19 -1.67
C GLY A 75 -13.29 1.33 -0.43
N THR A 76 -14.03 0.22 -0.52
CA THR A 76 -14.16 -0.73 0.60
C THR A 76 -13.00 -1.71 0.67
N GLU A 77 -12.39 -2.01 -0.47
CA GLU A 77 -11.16 -2.77 -0.59
C GLU A 77 -10.03 -1.82 -1.02
N ASP A 78 -8.83 -2.18 -0.64
CA ASP A 78 -7.60 -1.47 -0.89
C ASP A 78 -7.64 0.02 -0.58
N GLY A 79 -8.10 0.33 0.64
CA GLY A 79 -8.11 1.68 1.16
C GLY A 79 -6.70 2.28 1.30
N PRO A 80 -6.62 3.60 1.48
CA PRO A 80 -5.34 4.25 1.70
C PRO A 80 -4.67 3.76 2.98
N TYR A 81 -3.34 3.71 2.97
CA TYR A 81 -2.58 3.71 4.20
C TYR A 81 -2.93 4.96 5.01
N THR A 82 -3.17 4.80 6.31
CA THR A 82 -3.51 5.93 7.19
C THR A 82 -2.60 6.00 8.41
N VAL A 83 -2.31 7.23 8.83
CA VAL A 83 -1.67 7.52 10.12
C VAL A 83 -2.65 8.34 10.94
N ASN A 84 -3.05 7.82 12.10
CA ASN A 84 -4.08 8.42 12.95
C ASN A 84 -5.42 8.70 12.22
N GLY A 85 -5.77 7.84 11.25
CA GLY A 85 -6.98 7.97 10.44
C GLY A 85 -6.90 9.01 9.30
N THR A 86 -5.74 9.61 9.06
CA THR A 86 -5.49 10.48 7.89
C THR A 86 -4.73 9.71 6.82
N PRO A 87 -5.15 9.74 5.54
CA PRO A 87 -4.42 9.13 4.44
C PRO A 87 -2.97 9.62 4.34
N VAL A 88 -2.06 8.70 4.03
CA VAL A 88 -0.67 9.02 3.72
C VAL A 88 -0.61 9.48 2.27
N THR A 89 -0.32 10.77 2.08
CA THR A 89 -0.25 11.41 0.77
C THR A 89 0.98 12.31 0.63
N ASP A 90 1.39 12.54 -0.61
CA ASP A 90 2.43 13.50 -0.99
C ASP A 90 1.97 14.28 -2.22
N ASP A 91 2.02 15.61 -2.15
CA ASP A 91 1.52 16.50 -3.21
C ASP A 91 2.68 17.03 -4.06
N ALA A 92 2.47 17.08 -5.37
CA ALA A 92 3.46 17.60 -6.31
C ALA A 92 2.81 18.45 -7.42
N VAL A 93 3.54 19.46 -7.87
CA VAL A 93 3.20 20.22 -9.10
C VAL A 93 4.07 19.69 -10.23
N VAL A 94 3.44 19.19 -11.29
CA VAL A 94 4.15 18.61 -12.44
C VAL A 94 3.88 19.43 -13.69
N THR A 95 4.94 19.84 -14.38
CA THR A 95 4.87 20.48 -15.70
C THR A 95 5.60 19.61 -16.72
N VAL A 96 4.92 19.20 -17.80
CA VAL A 96 5.58 18.45 -18.88
C VAL A 96 6.32 19.41 -19.81
N GLY A 97 7.62 19.19 -19.99
CA GLY A 97 8.47 20.00 -20.87
C GLY A 97 9.55 20.82 -20.13
N GLU A 98 9.53 20.81 -18.80
CA GLU A 98 10.60 21.33 -17.97
C GLU A 98 11.42 20.15 -17.40
N GLU A 99 12.75 20.27 -17.37
CA GLU A 99 13.63 19.26 -16.75
C GLU A 99 13.30 19.14 -15.25
N PRO A 100 13.26 17.93 -14.67
CA PRO A 100 12.87 17.76 -13.27
C PRO A 100 13.86 18.48 -12.34
N THR A 101 13.36 19.39 -11.50
CA THR A 101 14.08 19.90 -10.34
C THR A 101 13.97 18.89 -9.21
N THR A 102 15.04 18.12 -8.97
CA THR A 102 15.19 17.31 -7.76
C THR A 102 15.28 18.24 -6.55
N GLU A 103 14.28 18.21 -5.66
CA GLU A 103 14.42 18.85 -4.35
C GLU A 103 15.37 17.99 -3.51
N GLU A 104 16.52 18.54 -3.12
CA GLU A 104 17.45 17.87 -2.20
C GLU A 104 16.76 17.69 -0.83
N PRO A 105 16.84 16.49 -0.22
CA PRO A 105 16.23 16.27 1.09
C PRO A 105 16.89 17.20 2.11
N THR A 106 16.07 18.01 2.78
CA THR A 106 16.52 18.82 3.91
C THR A 106 16.91 17.89 5.05
N THR A 107 18.21 17.66 5.21
CA THR A 107 18.75 16.91 6.36
C THR A 107 18.44 17.73 7.61
N THR A 108 17.48 17.26 8.40
CA THR A 108 17.23 17.82 9.73
C THR A 108 18.44 17.51 10.61
N ASP A 109 19.08 18.58 11.08
CA ASP A 109 20.23 18.57 11.99
C ASP A 109 20.03 17.55 13.13
N GLU A 110 20.98 16.63 13.24
CA GLU A 110 21.12 15.67 14.33
C GLU A 110 21.25 16.43 15.68
N PRO A 111 20.58 16.01 16.77
CA PRO A 111 20.75 16.70 18.04
C PRO A 111 22.18 16.49 18.58
N GLU A 112 22.92 17.59 18.77
CA GLU A 112 24.22 17.62 19.44
C GLU A 112 24.16 16.84 20.77
N THR A 113 24.96 15.77 20.85
CA THR A 113 25.15 15.01 22.08
C THR A 113 25.95 15.84 23.08
N THR A 114 25.27 16.39 24.09
CA THR A 114 25.90 17.08 25.21
C THR A 114 26.57 16.06 26.13
N THR A 115 27.87 15.82 25.87
CA THR A 115 28.71 14.99 26.73
C THR A 115 28.98 15.76 28.03
N THR A 116 28.38 15.28 29.13
CA THR A 116 28.63 15.78 30.49
C THR A 116 29.93 15.19 31.01
N ASP A 117 30.83 16.08 31.40
CA ASP A 117 32.17 15.81 31.93
C ASP A 117 32.13 15.06 33.29
N GLU A 118 33.21 14.30 33.51
CA GLU A 118 33.42 13.25 34.52
C GLU A 118 33.47 13.77 35.98
N PRO A 119 33.53 12.88 36.99
CA PRO A 119 34.87 12.71 37.56
C PRO A 119 35.28 11.28 37.95
N GLU A 120 36.51 10.96 37.55
CA GLU A 120 37.52 10.03 38.03
C GLU A 120 37.14 9.11 39.21
N THR A 121 37.22 7.80 38.96
CA THR A 121 37.61 6.83 39.99
C THR A 121 38.77 5.97 39.50
N THR A 122 39.94 6.24 40.06
CA THR A 122 41.17 5.48 39.88
C THR A 122 41.05 4.16 40.64
N THR A 123 41.20 3.02 39.97
CA THR A 123 41.65 1.76 40.59
C THR A 123 42.45 0.99 39.57
N ALA A 124 43.71 0.72 39.95
CA ALA A 124 44.69 -0.07 39.23
C ALA A 124 44.40 -1.57 39.35
N ASP A 125 44.77 -2.30 38.29
CA ASP A 125 45.06 -3.75 38.15
C ASP A 125 44.49 -4.18 36.79
N ASP A 126 45.08 -5.05 35.99
CA ASP A 126 46.28 -5.87 36.08
C ASP A 126 46.56 -6.28 34.62
N GLU A 127 47.77 -6.73 34.37
CA GLU A 127 48.29 -7.24 33.12
C GLU A 127 47.35 -8.28 32.45
N THR A 128 47.34 -8.31 31.12
CA THR A 128 47.95 -9.40 30.35
C THR A 128 47.60 -9.28 28.86
N THR A 129 48.66 -9.32 28.06
CA THR A 129 48.63 -9.50 26.62
C THR A 129 48.19 -10.92 26.28
N THR A 130 47.13 -11.08 25.51
CA THR A 130 46.91 -12.33 24.77
C THR A 130 46.38 -12.04 23.38
N THR A 131 47.32 -12.13 22.43
CA THR A 131 47.15 -12.58 21.06
C THR A 131 46.09 -13.66 20.95
N ASP A 132 45.13 -13.50 20.06
CA ASP A 132 44.62 -14.65 19.32
C ASP A 132 44.34 -14.27 17.86
N GLU A 133 44.87 -15.13 17.00
CA GLU A 133 44.90 -15.07 15.55
C GLU A 133 43.60 -15.68 15.00
N PRO A 134 43.07 -15.24 13.85
CA PRO A 134 41.93 -15.93 13.25
C PRO A 134 42.39 -17.24 12.60
N GLU A 135 42.11 -18.38 13.22
CA GLU A 135 42.16 -19.66 12.51
C GLU A 135 41.03 -19.74 11.47
N THR A 136 41.44 -19.69 10.22
CA THR A 136 40.67 -20.16 9.07
C THR A 136 40.59 -21.68 9.10
N THR A 137 39.39 -22.26 9.17
CA THR A 137 39.19 -23.65 8.73
C THR A 137 37.92 -23.80 7.90
N THR A 138 38.18 -24.36 6.73
CA THR A 138 37.34 -24.69 5.59
C THR A 138 36.41 -25.89 5.80
N THR A 139 35.34 -25.91 4.98
CA THR A 139 34.70 -27.10 4.38
C THR A 139 33.87 -28.00 5.30
N ASP A 140 32.55 -28.04 5.04
CA ASP A 140 32.00 -29.27 4.47
C ASP A 140 30.74 -29.02 3.63
N ASN A 141 30.82 -29.51 2.39
CA ASN A 141 29.74 -29.65 1.44
C ASN A 141 29.46 -31.15 1.34
N GLU A 142 28.34 -31.60 1.90
CA GLU A 142 27.76 -32.91 1.61
C GLU A 142 26.23 -32.77 1.47
N THR A 143 25.85 -32.62 0.20
CA THR A 143 24.85 -33.35 -0.58
C THR A 143 23.78 -34.21 0.14
N THR A 144 22.58 -34.14 -0.47
CA THR A 144 21.38 -35.02 -0.37
C THR A 144 20.41 -34.63 0.74
N THR A 145 19.12 -34.41 0.48
CA THR A 145 18.21 -35.39 -0.14
C THR A 145 16.95 -34.70 -0.68
N THR A 146 16.56 -35.11 -1.89
CA THR A 146 15.23 -34.97 -2.50
C THR A 146 14.13 -35.50 -1.59
N ASP A 147 13.07 -34.74 -1.39
CA ASP A 147 11.75 -35.31 -1.09
C ASP A 147 10.65 -34.38 -1.65
N GLU A 148 10.21 -34.72 -2.86
CA GLU A 148 8.91 -34.38 -3.39
C GLU A 148 8.00 -35.58 -3.10
N PRO A 149 6.81 -35.35 -2.55
CA PRO A 149 5.69 -36.16 -3.00
C PRO A 149 4.50 -35.32 -3.46
N GLU A 150 4.23 -35.50 -4.75
CA GLU A 150 2.94 -35.80 -5.40
C GLU A 150 1.64 -35.21 -4.87
N THR A 151 0.96 -34.58 -5.82
CA THR A 151 -0.46 -34.25 -5.90
C THR A 151 -1.40 -35.36 -5.45
N THR A 152 -2.36 -35.04 -4.58
CA THR A 152 -3.57 -35.85 -4.40
C THR A 152 -4.81 -35.03 -4.76
N THR A 153 -5.28 -35.23 -5.99
CA THR A 153 -6.66 -34.97 -6.41
C THR A 153 -7.61 -35.87 -5.62
N THR A 154 -8.63 -35.30 -4.99
CA THR A 154 -9.82 -36.06 -4.54
C THR A 154 -11.02 -35.48 -5.28
N ASP A 155 -11.31 -36.12 -6.41
CA ASP A 155 -12.63 -36.17 -7.03
C ASP A 155 -13.42 -37.24 -6.28
N ASP A 156 -14.56 -36.90 -5.70
CA ASP A 156 -15.59 -37.87 -5.36
C ASP A 156 -16.93 -37.32 -5.86
N GLU A 157 -17.38 -37.90 -6.96
CA GLU A 157 -18.66 -37.64 -7.58
C GLU A 157 -19.80 -38.42 -6.92
N THR A 158 -20.98 -37.81 -6.98
CA THR A 158 -22.32 -38.42 -7.16
C THR A 158 -23.16 -38.78 -5.93
N THR A 159 -24.37 -38.20 -5.93
CA THR A 159 -25.72 -38.79 -5.71
C THR A 159 -26.52 -37.89 -4.76
N THR A 160 -27.78 -37.49 -4.97
CA THR A 160 -28.84 -37.89 -5.90
C THR A 160 -29.84 -36.72 -5.95
N ALA A 161 -30.50 -36.53 -7.09
CA ALA A 161 -31.70 -35.70 -7.19
C ALA A 161 -32.81 -36.21 -6.26
N ASP A 162 -33.54 -35.28 -5.62
CA ASP A 162 -34.96 -35.48 -5.32
C ASP A 162 -35.69 -34.19 -5.69
N ASP A 163 -36.53 -34.35 -6.70
CA ASP A 163 -37.47 -33.42 -7.28
C ASP A 163 -38.76 -33.53 -6.46
N GLU A 164 -39.18 -32.46 -5.78
CA GLU A 164 -40.59 -32.30 -5.44
C GLU A 164 -40.96 -30.82 -5.57
N THR A 165 -41.72 -30.56 -6.62
CA THR A 165 -42.36 -29.31 -6.99
C THR A 165 -43.42 -28.89 -5.95
N THR A 166 -43.35 -27.67 -5.44
CA THR A 166 -44.57 -26.93 -5.05
C THR A 166 -44.45 -25.46 -5.43
N THR A 167 -45.19 -25.10 -6.47
CA THR A 167 -45.59 -23.74 -6.83
C THR A 167 -46.38 -23.10 -5.69
N THR A 168 -46.06 -21.87 -5.28
CA THR A 168 -47.04 -20.91 -4.77
C THR A 168 -46.56 -19.50 -5.09
N ASP A 169 -47.38 -18.80 -5.87
CA ASP A 169 -47.31 -17.38 -6.19
C ASP A 169 -47.26 -16.50 -4.93
N ASP A 170 -46.39 -15.50 -4.90
CA ASP A 170 -46.69 -14.22 -4.24
C ASP A 170 -46.05 -13.09 -5.04
N ASP A 171 -46.86 -12.53 -5.93
CA ASP A 171 -46.64 -11.30 -6.65
C ASP A 171 -47.03 -10.15 -5.71
N THR A 172 -46.05 -9.49 -5.10
CA THR A 172 -46.26 -8.19 -4.45
C THR A 172 -45.43 -7.11 -5.13
N GLU A 173 -45.90 -6.75 -6.32
CA GLU A 173 -45.72 -5.45 -6.95
C GLU A 173 -45.95 -4.32 -5.91
N THR A 174 -44.85 -3.75 -5.41
CA THR A 174 -44.88 -2.56 -4.55
C THR A 174 -45.14 -1.35 -5.44
N ALA A 175 -46.38 -0.87 -5.46
CA ALA A 175 -46.73 0.40 -6.09
C ALA A 175 -45.95 1.57 -5.45
N PRO A 176 -45.47 2.57 -6.22
CA PRO A 176 -44.81 3.74 -5.66
C PRO A 176 -45.82 4.63 -4.89
N PRO A 177 -45.41 5.32 -3.81
CA PRO A 177 -46.31 6.18 -3.05
C PRO A 177 -46.75 7.40 -3.88
N THR A 178 -48.06 7.65 -3.90
CA THR A 178 -48.70 8.83 -4.47
C THR A 178 -48.25 10.10 -3.73
N GLU A 179 -47.60 11.03 -4.43
CA GLU A 179 -47.31 12.36 -3.92
C GLU A 179 -48.61 13.14 -3.65
N THR A 180 -48.74 13.69 -2.43
CA THR A 180 -49.83 14.60 -2.07
C THR A 180 -49.39 16.04 -2.36
N PRO A 181 -50.09 16.82 -3.21
CA PRO A 181 -49.72 18.22 -3.44
C PRO A 181 -50.11 19.07 -2.23
N VAL A 182 -49.11 19.63 -1.54
CA VAL A 182 -49.29 20.69 -0.55
C VAL A 182 -49.80 21.95 -1.24
N HIS A 183 -51.07 22.28 -1.02
CA HIS A 183 -51.61 23.62 -1.29
C HIS A 183 -51.03 24.58 -0.26
N ASN A 184 -50.19 25.50 -0.71
CA ASN A 184 -49.73 26.61 0.11
C ASN A 184 -50.80 27.71 0.06
N GLU A 185 -51.68 27.75 1.06
CA GLU A 185 -52.57 28.88 1.26
C GLU A 185 -51.74 30.10 1.71
N THR A 186 -51.84 31.19 0.94
CA THR A 186 -51.24 32.48 1.27
C THR A 186 -52.02 33.10 2.42
N GLU A 187 -51.36 33.31 3.57
CA GLU A 187 -51.90 34.10 4.67
C GLU A 187 -51.53 35.58 4.54
N SER A 188 -52.56 36.42 4.69
CA SER A 188 -52.60 37.89 4.94
C SER A 188 -52.46 38.86 3.77
#